data_AF-Q0W5Z7-F1
#
_entry.id   AF-Q0W5Z7-F1
#
_cell.length_a   1.000
_cell.length_b   1.000
_cell.length_c   1.000
_cell.angle_alpha   90.00
_cell.angle_beta   90.00
_cell.angle_gamma   90.00
#
_symmetry.space_group_name_H-M   'P 1'
#
loop_
_entity.id
_entity.type
_entity.pdbx_description
1 polymer ?
#
loop_
_entity_poly.entity_id
_entity_poly.type
_entity_poly.pdbx_seq_one_letter_code
_entity_poly.pdbx_strand_id
1 'polypeptide(L)'
;MRYYVKNKTLVIKGDFDGISTGINGGRGRVRTVINHEVGKNFNEPDPMQYLDGVADSLAVERPYFGFMTAVHMTNLCIVSDRLVTAFITAGVSNQCHDPGVPGTINILLVIPGRMTEGALSSAIITATEAKAKALFEMGFDFTGTTTDAVAVLTEPRETGICEPPRYEYSGTATEIGQSIYRCVKKGVTEGIKRQHRIGEESALRSRLFVLASGDDGFRWIEFPPEKRGKGACKYYPCHYEGQDCTYCFCPLYPCEDPELGEWIMSSSGCPVWGCKDCTLLHHPEAAKHLTKHPEAPVAELKKIRASNGTQ
;
A
#
# COMPACT_ATOMS: atom_id res chain seq x y z
N MET A 1 3.46 2.17 -10.57
CA MET A 1 3.76 1.54 -9.27
C MET A 1 3.13 0.17 -9.18
N ARG A 2 3.91 -0.79 -8.69
CA ARG A 2 3.56 -2.19 -8.43
C ARG A 2 4.09 -2.60 -7.07
N TYR A 3 3.40 -3.47 -6.34
CA TYR A 3 3.90 -3.97 -5.05
C TYR A 3 3.65 -5.47 -4.85
N TYR A 4 4.43 -6.08 -3.96
CA TYR A 4 4.25 -7.46 -3.52
C TYR A 4 4.94 -7.73 -2.18
N VAL A 5 4.60 -8.85 -1.52
CA VAL A 5 5.32 -9.34 -0.35
C VAL A 5 6.01 -10.66 -0.71
N LYS A 6 7.34 -10.73 -0.50
CA LYS A 6 8.15 -11.95 -0.72
C LYS A 6 9.21 -12.05 0.38
N ASN A 7 9.44 -13.26 0.91
CA ASN A 7 10.43 -13.51 1.97
C ASN A 7 10.34 -12.49 3.12
N LYS A 8 9.11 -12.27 3.62
CA LYS A 8 8.80 -11.29 4.67
C LYS A 8 9.19 -9.84 4.37
N THR A 9 9.31 -9.50 3.09
CA THR A 9 9.65 -8.15 2.63
C THR A 9 8.54 -7.63 1.76
N LEU A 10 7.94 -6.50 2.13
CA LEU A 10 7.16 -5.69 1.21
C LEU A 10 8.11 -5.01 0.23
N VAL A 11 7.85 -5.16 -1.06
CA VAL A 11 8.57 -4.51 -2.15
C VAL A 11 7.58 -3.66 -2.93
N ILE A 12 7.88 -2.37 -3.08
CA ILE A 12 7.12 -1.41 -3.87
C ILE A 12 8.03 -0.91 -4.99
N LYS A 13 7.70 -1.24 -6.24
CA LYS A 13 8.44 -0.85 -7.45
C LYS A 13 7.74 0.27 -8.21
N GLY A 14 8.52 1.20 -8.75
CA GLY A 14 8.04 2.32 -9.58
C GLY A 14 9.19 3.24 -9.98
N ASP A 15 8.86 4.37 -10.60
CA ASP A 15 9.83 5.46 -10.82
C ASP A 15 9.48 6.60 -9.87
N PHE A 16 10.05 6.56 -8.67
CA PHE A 16 9.66 7.45 -7.59
C PHE A 16 10.59 8.64 -7.48
N ASP A 17 9.99 9.81 -7.31
CA ASP A 17 10.62 10.99 -6.76
C ASP A 17 10.09 11.19 -5.33
N GLY A 18 10.95 11.11 -4.31
CA GLY A 18 10.46 11.06 -2.94
C GLY A 18 11.44 11.48 -1.86
N ILE A 19 10.94 11.45 -0.62
CA ILE A 19 11.67 11.69 0.62
C ILE A 19 11.39 10.54 1.60
N SER A 20 12.41 10.10 2.34
CA SER A 20 12.29 9.01 3.32
C SER A 20 13.06 9.33 4.59
N THR A 21 12.55 8.88 5.74
CA THR A 21 13.27 8.89 7.02
C THR A 21 13.85 7.52 7.39
N GLY A 22 13.68 6.51 6.54
CA GLY A 22 14.21 5.16 6.73
C GLY A 22 15.71 5.03 6.37
N ILE A 23 16.16 3.79 6.22
CA ILE A 23 17.50 3.45 5.72
C ILE A 23 17.64 3.92 4.28
N ASN A 24 18.82 4.43 3.93
CA ASN A 24 19.08 5.15 2.69
C ASN A 24 18.14 6.34 2.47
N GLY A 25 17.58 6.88 3.57
CA GLY A 25 16.65 8.02 3.55
C GLY A 25 17.30 9.34 3.14
N GLY A 26 16.47 10.37 3.11
CA GLY A 26 16.76 11.66 2.48
C GLY A 26 15.89 11.88 1.25
N ARG A 27 16.20 12.95 0.51
CA ARG A 27 15.52 13.32 -0.74
C ARG A 27 16.20 12.63 -1.92
N GLY A 28 15.45 11.94 -2.77
CA GLY A 28 16.03 11.33 -3.96
C GLY A 28 15.02 10.67 -4.88
N ARG A 29 15.52 10.25 -6.04
CA ARG A 29 14.79 9.34 -6.93
C ARG A 29 15.15 7.91 -6.60
N VAL A 30 14.14 7.04 -6.53
CA VAL A 30 14.30 5.61 -6.21
C VAL A 30 13.45 4.73 -7.11
N ARG A 31 13.94 3.54 -7.43
CA ARG A 31 13.21 2.53 -8.23
C ARG A 31 12.37 1.61 -7.36
N THR A 32 12.78 1.45 -6.11
CA THR A 32 12.16 0.52 -5.18
C THR A 32 12.10 1.12 -3.78
N VAL A 33 11.07 0.74 -3.04
CA VAL A 33 11.05 0.90 -1.59
C VAL A 33 10.74 -0.44 -0.95
N ILE A 34 11.49 -0.81 0.08
CA ILE A 34 11.33 -2.09 0.78
C ILE A 34 11.04 -1.88 2.26
N ASN A 35 10.18 -2.73 2.83
CA ASN A 35 9.94 -2.81 4.27
C ASN A 35 10.05 -4.28 4.70
N HIS A 36 11.11 -4.59 5.45
CA HIS A 36 11.49 -5.95 5.81
C HIS A 36 11.11 -6.29 7.26
N GLU A 37 10.44 -7.42 7.47
CA GLU A 37 10.17 -7.92 8.81
C GLU A 37 11.43 -8.52 9.44
N VAL A 38 11.82 -7.99 10.60
CA VAL A 38 12.90 -8.50 11.44
C VAL A 38 12.34 -9.09 12.74
N GLY A 39 13.16 -9.89 13.43
CA GLY A 39 12.79 -10.43 14.75
C GLY A 39 12.64 -9.32 15.80
N LYS A 40 11.84 -9.55 16.84
CA LYS A 40 11.66 -8.59 17.95
C LYS A 40 12.98 -8.25 18.68
N ASN A 41 13.91 -9.18 18.69
CA ASN A 41 15.23 -9.05 19.32
C ASN A 41 16.33 -8.77 18.28
N PHE A 42 15.96 -8.24 17.11
CA PHE A 42 16.91 -7.87 16.07
C PHE A 42 17.87 -6.80 16.59
N ASN A 43 19.16 -7.09 16.52
CA ASN A 43 20.24 -6.23 17.03
C ASN A 43 21.46 -6.34 16.12
N GLU A 44 21.26 -6.16 14.82
CA GLU A 44 22.36 -6.14 13.86
C GLU A 44 23.15 -4.82 14.00
N PRO A 45 24.49 -4.88 14.16
CA PRO A 45 25.32 -3.69 14.29
C PRO A 45 25.32 -2.79 13.05
N ASP A 46 25.17 -3.40 11.87
CA ASP A 46 25.06 -2.70 10.58
C ASP A 46 23.72 -3.01 9.90
N PRO A 47 22.65 -2.27 10.26
CA PRO A 47 21.33 -2.47 9.67
C PRO A 47 21.28 -2.14 8.18
N MET A 48 22.19 -1.29 7.67
CA MET A 48 22.23 -0.92 6.26
C MET A 48 22.79 -2.07 5.43
N GLN A 49 23.93 -2.64 5.84
CA GLN A 49 24.52 -3.81 5.18
C GLN A 49 23.58 -5.02 5.21
N TYR A 50 22.90 -5.27 6.34
CA TYR A 50 21.89 -6.32 6.43
C TYR A 50 20.78 -6.12 5.38
N LEU A 51 20.25 -4.91 5.28
CA LEU A 51 19.17 -4.61 4.34
C LEU A 51 19.63 -4.65 2.89
N ASP A 52 20.89 -4.31 2.60
CA ASP A 52 21.49 -4.50 1.28
C ASP A 52 21.56 -5.98 0.89
N GLY A 53 21.90 -6.87 1.82
CA GLY A 53 21.84 -8.32 1.58
C GLY A 53 20.43 -8.81 1.28
N VAL A 54 19.42 -8.29 1.99
CA VAL A 54 18.00 -8.57 1.68
C VAL A 54 17.63 -8.07 0.29
N ALA A 55 18.02 -6.84 -0.05
CA ALA A 55 17.75 -6.23 -1.35
C ALA A 55 18.37 -7.06 -2.50
N ASP A 56 19.61 -7.50 -2.34
CA ASP A 56 20.31 -8.33 -3.32
C ASP A 56 19.64 -9.70 -3.50
N SER A 57 19.22 -10.34 -2.40
CA SER A 57 18.51 -11.64 -2.44
C SER A 57 17.17 -11.59 -3.18
N LEU A 58 16.57 -10.40 -3.26
CA LEU A 58 15.30 -10.14 -3.92
C LEU A 58 15.46 -9.50 -5.31
N ALA A 59 16.70 -9.29 -5.77
CA ALA A 59 17.03 -8.55 -6.99
C ALA A 59 16.32 -7.18 -7.04
N VAL A 60 16.38 -6.44 -5.94
CA VAL A 60 15.80 -5.11 -5.81
C VAL A 60 16.55 -4.12 -6.69
N GLU A 61 15.80 -3.35 -7.47
CA GLU A 61 16.37 -2.30 -8.31
C GLU A 61 16.79 -1.10 -7.44
N ARG A 62 18.06 -0.70 -7.59
CA ARG A 62 18.67 0.44 -6.91
C ARG A 62 18.53 1.72 -7.76
N PRO A 63 18.57 2.92 -7.15
CA PRO A 63 18.58 3.19 -5.71
C PRO A 63 17.23 2.86 -5.05
N TYR A 64 17.24 2.52 -3.75
CA TYR A 64 16.04 2.16 -2.99
C TYR A 64 16.00 2.83 -1.62
N PHE A 65 14.78 3.03 -1.09
CA PHE A 65 14.58 3.34 0.33
C PHE A 65 14.24 2.09 1.13
N GLY A 66 14.83 1.99 2.31
CA GLY A 66 14.79 0.81 3.15
C GLY A 66 14.08 1.04 4.48
N PHE A 67 13.27 0.08 4.90
CA PHE A 67 12.60 0.05 6.19
C PHE A 67 12.74 -1.33 6.81
N MET A 68 12.79 -1.37 8.14
CA MET A 68 12.69 -2.61 8.90
C MET A 68 11.57 -2.51 9.91
N THR A 69 10.95 -3.64 10.24
CA THR A 69 9.87 -3.67 11.21
C THR A 69 9.78 -4.97 11.98
N ALA A 70 9.44 -4.89 13.27
CA ALA A 70 9.09 -6.07 14.08
C ALA A 70 7.61 -6.50 13.90
N VAL A 71 6.86 -5.78 13.07
CA VAL A 71 5.48 -6.12 12.71
C VAL A 71 5.50 -7.26 11.69
N HIS A 72 4.69 -8.29 11.92
CA HIS A 72 4.60 -9.38 10.94
C HIS A 72 4.04 -8.85 9.62
N MET A 73 4.65 -9.17 8.48
CA MET A 73 4.14 -8.75 7.16
C MET A 73 2.74 -9.28 6.88
N THR A 74 2.29 -10.30 7.60
CA THR A 74 0.90 -10.76 7.56
C THR A 74 -0.11 -9.72 8.05
N ASN A 75 0.36 -8.73 8.81
CA ASN A 75 -0.40 -7.64 9.42
C ASN A 75 -0.21 -6.30 8.70
N LEU A 76 0.48 -6.30 7.55
CA LEU A 76 0.57 -5.13 6.67
C LEU A 76 -0.83 -4.64 6.29
N CYS A 77 -1.05 -3.34 6.47
CA CYS A 77 -2.24 -2.64 6.02
C CYS A 77 -1.92 -1.85 4.74
N ILE A 78 -2.70 -2.07 3.70
CA ILE A 78 -2.65 -1.33 2.44
C ILE A 78 -3.94 -0.54 2.37
N VAL A 79 -3.84 0.78 2.37
CA VAL A 79 -5.00 1.68 2.41
C VAL A 79 -4.94 2.61 1.23
N SER A 80 -5.92 2.48 0.33
CA SER A 80 -6.01 3.28 -0.89
C SER A 80 -7.16 4.27 -0.79
N ASP A 81 -6.84 5.53 -0.99
CA ASP A 81 -7.77 6.62 -1.32
C ASP A 81 -7.45 7.06 -2.75
N ARG A 82 -8.34 7.82 -3.38
CA ARG A 82 -8.25 8.33 -4.75
C ARG A 82 -6.88 8.93 -5.09
N LEU A 83 -6.26 9.63 -4.14
CA LEU A 83 -5.02 10.38 -4.35
C LEU A 83 -3.78 9.74 -3.71
N VAL A 84 -3.92 8.68 -2.92
CA VAL A 84 -2.80 8.10 -2.19
C VAL A 84 -3.01 6.63 -1.87
N THR A 85 -1.97 5.82 -2.06
CA THR A 85 -1.89 4.47 -1.49
C THR A 85 -0.89 4.47 -0.34
N ALA A 86 -1.34 4.08 0.84
CA ALA A 86 -0.51 3.95 2.04
C ALA A 86 -0.24 2.48 2.37
N PHE A 87 1.01 2.15 2.68
CA PHE A 87 1.44 0.86 3.19
C PHE A 87 1.92 1.08 4.62
N ILE A 88 1.29 0.40 5.56
CA ILE A 88 1.46 0.69 6.98
C ILE A 88 1.72 -0.60 7.74
N THR A 89 2.82 -0.61 8.48
CA THR A 89 3.12 -1.62 9.49
C THR A 89 3.18 -0.92 10.84
N ALA A 90 2.24 -1.22 11.73
CA ALA A 90 2.08 -0.52 13.00
C ALA A 90 2.18 -1.49 14.19
N GLY A 91 3.22 -1.30 15.00
CA GLY A 91 3.48 -2.07 16.21
C GLY A 91 3.76 -1.16 17.39
N VAL A 92 2.78 -1.06 18.30
CA VAL A 92 2.89 -0.28 19.56
C VAL A 92 3.45 -1.07 20.74
N SER A 93 4.31 -2.07 20.48
CA SER A 93 4.94 -2.85 21.55
C SER A 93 5.77 -1.98 22.50
N ASN A 94 6.22 -0.79 22.05
CA ASN A 94 6.90 0.21 22.87
C ASN A 94 6.47 1.63 22.52
N GLN A 95 6.29 2.39 23.59
CA GLN A 95 5.92 3.80 23.56
C GLN A 95 7.20 4.61 23.33
N CYS A 96 7.11 5.82 22.75
CA CYS A 96 8.27 6.68 22.51
C CYS A 96 9.12 7.04 23.77
N HIS A 97 8.67 6.66 24.97
CA HIS A 97 9.33 6.92 26.25
C HIS A 97 10.14 5.74 26.82
N ASP A 98 10.09 4.55 26.20
CA ASP A 98 10.87 3.38 26.64
C ASP A 98 11.88 2.94 25.55
N PRO A 99 13.18 3.28 25.67
CA PRO A 99 14.19 2.93 24.69
C PRO A 99 14.61 1.45 24.71
N GLY A 100 14.15 0.64 25.67
CA GLY A 100 14.65 -0.71 25.92
C GLY A 100 14.13 -1.80 24.97
N VAL A 101 13.03 -1.57 24.26
CA VAL A 101 12.47 -2.53 23.31
C VAL A 101 11.98 -1.75 22.06
N PRO A 102 12.22 -2.21 20.83
CA PRO A 102 11.82 -1.49 19.63
C PRO A 102 10.31 -1.60 19.36
N GLY A 103 9.64 -0.46 19.19
CA GLY A 103 8.33 -0.33 18.56
C GLY A 103 8.50 0.42 17.24
N THR A 104 7.64 0.17 16.26
CA THR A 104 7.73 0.86 14.95
C THR A 104 6.37 1.05 14.31
N ILE A 105 6.14 2.26 13.79
CA ILE A 105 5.08 2.55 12.84
C ILE A 105 5.75 3.08 11.57
N ASN A 106 5.88 2.20 10.57
CA ASN A 106 6.35 2.60 9.24
C ASN A 106 5.16 2.96 8.36
N ILE A 107 5.24 4.12 7.71
CA ILE A 107 4.21 4.65 6.82
C ILE A 107 4.85 4.94 5.47
N LEU A 108 4.46 4.21 4.43
CA LEU A 108 4.94 4.42 3.08
C LEU A 108 3.79 4.94 2.22
N LEU A 109 3.88 6.18 1.75
CA LEU A 109 2.87 6.83 0.94
C LEU A 109 3.30 6.86 -0.52
N VAL A 110 2.43 6.44 -1.42
CA VAL A 110 2.61 6.57 -2.87
C VAL A 110 1.51 7.44 -3.44
N ILE A 111 1.92 8.53 -4.08
CA ILE A 111 1.07 9.59 -4.59
C ILE A 111 1.27 9.68 -6.12
N PRO A 112 0.23 9.43 -6.93
CA PRO A 112 0.30 9.59 -8.38
C PRO A 112 0.32 11.09 -8.72
N GLY A 113 1.47 11.61 -9.14
CA GLY A 113 1.64 13.04 -9.41
C GLY A 113 3.05 13.55 -9.11
N ARG A 114 3.17 14.87 -9.05
CA ARG A 114 4.40 15.61 -8.70
C ARG A 114 4.16 16.39 -7.41
N MET A 115 5.17 16.48 -6.55
CA MET A 115 5.12 17.32 -5.35
C MET A 115 6.32 18.25 -5.31
N THR A 116 6.13 19.46 -4.78
CA THR A 116 7.25 20.35 -4.42
C THR A 116 8.01 19.80 -3.20
N GLU A 117 9.23 20.27 -2.96
CA GLU A 117 9.97 19.96 -1.73
C GLU A 117 9.17 20.29 -0.46
N GLY A 118 8.47 21.44 -0.49
CA GLY A 118 7.58 21.88 0.59
C GLY A 118 6.41 20.92 0.80
N ALA A 119 5.78 20.45 -0.28
CA ALA A 119 4.71 19.46 -0.20
C ALA A 119 5.21 18.09 0.27
N LEU A 120 6.37 17.62 -0.20
CA LEU A 120 6.96 16.36 0.28
C LEU A 120 7.21 16.40 1.79
N SER A 121 7.79 17.49 2.28
CA SER A 121 8.06 17.70 3.70
C SER A 121 6.77 17.84 4.52
N SER A 122 5.82 18.63 4.02
CA SER A 122 4.51 18.80 4.66
C SER A 122 3.71 17.49 4.71
N ALA A 123 3.87 16.57 3.76
CA ALA A 123 3.21 15.28 3.77
C ALA A 123 3.69 14.38 4.92
N ILE A 124 4.98 14.46 5.29
CA ILE A 124 5.50 13.78 6.49
C ILE A 124 4.81 14.32 7.75
N ILE A 125 4.62 15.64 7.85
CA ILE A 125 3.91 16.28 8.97
C ILE A 125 2.47 15.77 9.03
N THR A 126 1.72 15.85 7.93
CA THR A 126 0.33 15.38 7.84
C THR A 126 0.20 13.90 8.22
N ALA A 127 1.12 13.04 7.75
CA ALA A 127 1.15 11.63 8.10
C ALA A 127 1.41 11.43 9.61
N THR A 128 2.32 12.21 10.17
CA THR A 128 2.66 12.16 11.61
C THR A 128 1.49 12.58 12.48
N GLU A 129 0.79 13.66 12.13
CA GLU A 129 -0.42 14.12 12.82
C GLU A 129 -1.55 13.08 12.74
N ALA A 130 -1.76 12.48 11.58
CA ALA A 130 -2.77 11.44 11.38
C ALA A 130 -2.49 10.18 12.22
N LYS A 131 -1.21 9.77 12.29
CA LYS A 131 -0.74 8.67 13.15
C LYS A 131 -0.98 8.99 14.62
N ALA A 132 -0.56 10.17 15.08
CA ALA A 132 -0.77 10.59 16.47
C ALA A 132 -2.27 10.62 16.81
N LYS A 133 -3.11 11.15 15.92
CA LYS A 133 -4.56 11.14 16.11
C LYS A 133 -5.11 9.71 16.22
N ALA A 134 -4.65 8.78 15.37
CA ALA A 134 -5.06 7.39 15.44
C ALA A 134 -4.73 6.77 16.80
N LEU A 135 -3.51 7.00 17.31
CA LEU A 135 -3.07 6.52 18.62
C LEU A 135 -3.96 7.06 19.75
N PHE A 136 -4.20 8.38 19.78
CA PHE A 136 -5.07 8.99 20.78
C PHE A 136 -6.52 8.51 20.70
N GLU A 137 -7.09 8.35 19.50
CA GLU A 137 -8.43 7.80 19.30
C GLU A 137 -8.54 6.33 19.77
N MET A 138 -7.41 5.59 19.78
CA MET A 138 -7.33 4.23 20.31
C MET A 138 -7.08 4.19 21.83
N GLY A 139 -6.93 5.34 22.49
CA GLY A 139 -6.72 5.43 23.94
C GLY A 139 -5.25 5.39 24.38
N PHE A 140 -4.30 5.48 23.45
CA PHE A 140 -2.88 5.65 23.79
C PHE A 140 -2.57 7.11 24.14
N ASP A 141 -1.58 7.34 24.99
CA ASP A 141 -1.15 8.66 25.48
C ASP A 141 0.17 9.15 24.85
N PHE A 142 0.68 8.42 23.84
CA PHE A 142 1.90 8.75 23.10
C PHE A 142 1.61 9.03 21.62
N THR A 143 2.51 9.76 20.98
CA THR A 143 2.36 10.23 19.59
C THR A 143 3.00 9.30 18.56
N GLY A 144 3.78 8.32 19.00
CA GLY A 144 4.55 7.43 18.13
C GLY A 144 5.40 6.43 18.90
N THR A 145 6.26 5.72 18.18
CA THR A 145 7.20 4.76 18.74
C THR A 145 8.65 5.24 18.57
N THR A 146 9.61 4.51 19.12
CA THR A 146 11.04 4.88 19.11
C THR A 146 11.65 4.91 17.71
N THR A 147 11.09 4.15 16.76
CA THR A 147 11.65 3.99 15.40
C THR A 147 10.61 4.19 14.31
N ASP A 148 9.69 5.14 14.51
CA ASP A 148 8.74 5.52 13.46
C ASP A 148 9.47 6.03 12.22
N ALA A 149 9.02 5.60 11.04
CA ALA A 149 9.61 6.07 9.79
C ALA A 149 8.55 6.31 8.72
N VAL A 150 8.76 7.33 7.90
CA VAL A 150 7.82 7.76 6.85
C VAL A 150 8.57 7.88 5.52
N ALA A 151 7.98 7.35 4.46
CA ALA A 151 8.35 7.66 3.08
C ALA A 151 7.17 8.31 2.35
N VAL A 152 7.47 9.38 1.60
CA VAL A 152 6.54 10.02 0.67
C VAL A 152 7.12 9.87 -0.73
N LEU A 153 6.45 9.08 -1.57
CA LEU A 153 6.87 8.71 -2.90
C LEU A 153 5.89 9.29 -3.90
N THR A 154 6.40 10.01 -4.89
CA THR A 154 5.59 10.56 -5.97
C THR A 154 5.95 9.86 -7.26
N GLU A 155 4.93 9.48 -8.03
CA GLU A 155 5.10 8.83 -9.32
C GLU A 155 4.23 9.59 -10.33
N PRO A 156 4.80 10.53 -11.11
CA PRO A 156 4.06 11.18 -12.18
C PRO A 156 3.78 10.15 -13.28
N ARG A 157 2.51 10.00 -13.66
CA ARG A 157 2.09 9.07 -14.71
C ARG A 157 1.61 9.83 -15.93
N GLU A 158 2.24 9.57 -17.07
CA GLU A 158 1.82 10.10 -18.35
C GLU A 158 0.65 9.28 -18.88
N THR A 159 -0.57 9.77 -18.65
CA THR A 159 -1.81 9.05 -19.00
C THR A 159 -2.29 9.33 -20.43
N GLY A 160 -1.73 10.35 -21.08
CA GLY A 160 -2.19 10.86 -22.38
C GLY A 160 -3.52 11.65 -22.33
N ILE A 161 -4.18 11.73 -21.18
CA ILE A 161 -5.45 12.46 -21.01
C ILE A 161 -5.22 13.85 -20.44
N CYS A 162 -4.43 13.92 -19.38
CA CYS A 162 -4.03 15.18 -18.76
C CYS A 162 -2.64 15.06 -18.15
N GLU A 163 -2.03 16.22 -17.92
CA GLU A 163 -0.76 16.32 -17.20
C GLU A 163 -0.89 15.73 -15.78
N PRO A 164 0.17 15.05 -15.27
CA PRO A 164 0.19 14.58 -13.89
C PRO A 164 -0.10 15.74 -12.93
N PRO A 165 -0.96 15.54 -11.90
CA PRO A 165 -1.27 16.60 -10.95
C PRO A 165 0.00 17.04 -10.22
N ARG A 166 0.10 18.36 -9.96
CA ARG A 166 1.21 18.95 -9.20
C ARG A 166 0.67 19.52 -7.89
N TYR A 167 1.20 19.03 -6.77
CA TYR A 167 0.82 19.47 -5.44
C TYR A 167 1.90 20.39 -4.86
N GLU A 168 1.52 21.63 -4.55
CA GLU A 168 2.40 22.61 -3.89
C GLU A 168 2.32 22.55 -2.36
N TYR A 169 1.20 22.05 -1.85
CA TYR A 169 0.91 21.91 -0.43
C TYR A 169 0.25 20.54 -0.18
N SER A 170 0.47 20.00 1.01
CA SER A 170 -0.12 18.71 1.43
C SER A 170 -0.58 18.70 2.88
N GLY A 171 -0.84 19.88 3.44
CA GLY A 171 -1.50 20.03 4.73
C GLY A 171 -2.97 19.59 4.68
N THR A 172 -3.58 19.40 5.83
CA THR A 172 -4.96 18.89 5.99
C THR A 172 -6.06 19.78 5.38
N ALA A 173 -5.74 21.03 5.02
CA ALA A 173 -6.63 21.90 4.24
C ALA A 173 -6.70 21.55 2.74
N THR A 174 -5.79 20.71 2.24
CA THR A 174 -5.71 20.29 0.83
C THR A 174 -6.35 18.92 0.60
N GLU A 175 -6.83 18.63 -0.61
CA GLU A 175 -7.40 17.31 -0.93
C GLU A 175 -6.38 16.17 -0.73
N ILE A 176 -5.13 16.38 -1.15
CA ILE A 176 -4.06 15.39 -0.97
C ILE A 176 -3.74 15.18 0.51
N GLY A 177 -3.66 16.25 1.31
CA GLY A 177 -3.43 16.14 2.74
C GLY A 177 -4.56 15.45 3.48
N GLN A 178 -5.82 15.71 3.11
CA GLN A 178 -6.96 14.97 3.65
C GLN A 178 -6.92 13.48 3.27
N SER A 179 -6.51 13.15 2.05
CA SER A 179 -6.37 11.76 1.59
C SER A 179 -5.27 11.03 2.36
N ILE A 180 -4.10 11.67 2.53
CA ILE A 180 -3.01 11.17 3.37
C ILE A 180 -3.53 10.93 4.79
N TYR A 181 -4.23 11.91 5.37
CA TYR A 181 -4.73 11.83 6.73
C TYR A 181 -5.70 10.65 6.93
N ARG A 182 -6.67 10.48 6.01
CA ARG A 182 -7.62 9.36 6.05
C ARG A 182 -6.92 8.01 5.93
N CYS A 183 -6.02 7.85 4.96
CA CYS A 183 -5.31 6.59 4.75
C CYS A 183 -4.43 6.22 5.94
N VAL A 184 -3.67 7.18 6.45
CA VAL A 184 -2.77 6.94 7.59
C VAL A 184 -3.57 6.61 8.83
N LYS A 185 -4.61 7.39 9.15
CA LYS A 185 -5.42 7.14 10.35
C LYS A 185 -6.06 5.75 10.30
N LYS A 186 -6.67 5.36 9.18
CA LYS A 186 -7.27 4.01 9.01
C LYS A 186 -6.19 2.93 9.09
N GLY A 187 -5.08 3.07 8.38
CA GLY A 187 -4.06 2.02 8.30
C GLY A 187 -3.31 1.80 9.61
N VAL A 188 -3.02 2.87 10.37
CA VAL A 188 -2.43 2.75 11.71
C VAL A 188 -3.40 2.04 12.66
N THR A 189 -4.67 2.47 12.69
CA THR A 189 -5.68 1.84 13.55
C THR A 189 -5.85 0.35 13.25
N GLU A 190 -5.99 -0.02 11.99
CA GLU A 190 -6.12 -1.43 11.59
C GLU A 190 -4.82 -2.22 11.80
N GLY A 191 -3.66 -1.61 11.57
CA GLY A 191 -2.36 -2.24 11.77
C GLY A 191 -2.13 -2.62 13.23
N ILE A 192 -2.45 -1.72 14.15
CA ILE A 192 -2.36 -1.96 15.60
C ILE A 192 -3.32 -3.06 16.01
N LYS A 193 -4.59 -2.99 15.57
CA LYS A 193 -5.59 -4.03 15.87
C LYS A 193 -5.12 -5.41 15.43
N ARG A 194 -4.51 -5.53 14.24
CA ARG A 194 -3.96 -6.79 13.72
C ARG A 194 -2.77 -7.29 14.51
N GLN A 195 -1.80 -6.43 14.74
CA GLN A 195 -0.55 -6.80 15.39
C GLN A 195 -0.77 -7.22 16.84
N HIS A 196 -1.72 -6.58 17.53
CA HIS A 196 -2.01 -6.81 18.95
C HIS A 196 -3.31 -7.58 19.20
N ARG A 197 -3.95 -8.09 18.13
CA ARG A 197 -5.21 -8.86 18.19
C ARG A 197 -6.31 -8.16 18.99
N ILE A 198 -6.48 -6.86 18.75
CA ILE A 198 -7.51 -6.03 19.39
C ILE A 198 -8.77 -6.04 18.52
N GLY A 199 -9.88 -6.54 19.04
CA GLY A 199 -11.17 -6.62 18.35
C GLY A 199 -11.51 -8.02 17.83
N GLU A 200 -12.53 -8.13 16.98
CA GLU A 200 -12.98 -9.42 16.42
C GLU A 200 -12.02 -9.96 15.35
N GLU A 201 -11.65 -11.24 15.43
CA GLU A 201 -10.77 -11.90 14.46
C GLU A 201 -11.31 -11.86 13.02
N SER A 202 -12.64 -11.84 12.86
CA SER A 202 -13.34 -11.71 11.57
C SER A 202 -12.97 -10.40 10.84
N ALA A 203 -12.73 -9.31 11.57
CA ALA A 203 -12.37 -8.00 11.04
C ALA A 203 -10.90 -7.88 10.63
N LEU A 204 -10.03 -8.81 11.08
CA LEU A 204 -8.58 -8.78 10.83
C LEU A 204 -8.17 -9.50 9.52
N ARG A 205 -9.14 -9.91 8.68
CA ARG A 205 -8.89 -10.72 7.48
C ARG A 205 -8.38 -9.91 6.29
N SER A 206 -8.81 -8.66 6.15
CA SER A 206 -8.55 -7.84 4.94
C SER A 206 -7.24 -7.06 5.02
N ARG A 207 -6.21 -7.38 4.23
CA ARG A 207 -4.98 -6.55 4.20
C ARG A 207 -5.12 -5.24 3.39
N LEU A 208 -6.12 -5.18 2.53
CA LEU A 208 -6.37 -4.07 1.62
C LEU A 208 -7.71 -3.39 1.95
N PHE A 209 -7.66 -2.08 2.08
CA PHE A 209 -8.77 -1.19 2.37
C PHE A 209 -8.84 -0.14 1.27
N VAL A 210 -9.98 -0.03 0.58
CA VAL A 210 -10.17 0.93 -0.50
C VAL A 210 -11.30 1.88 -0.13
N LEU A 211 -11.02 3.19 -0.14
CA LEU A 211 -12.03 4.21 0.11
C LEU A 211 -12.95 4.32 -1.10
N ALA A 212 -14.23 4.04 -0.89
CA ALA A 212 -15.27 4.32 -1.85
C ALA A 212 -16.04 5.57 -1.43
N SER A 213 -16.43 6.38 -2.41
CA SER A 213 -17.35 7.50 -2.26
C SER A 213 -18.66 7.16 -2.97
N GLY A 214 -19.79 7.40 -2.32
CA GLY A 214 -21.13 7.29 -2.89
C GLY A 214 -22.07 8.30 -2.25
N ASP A 215 -23.36 8.19 -2.56
CA ASP A 215 -24.38 9.17 -2.12
C ASP A 215 -24.49 9.29 -0.59
N ASP A 216 -24.21 8.19 0.14
CA ASP A 216 -24.19 8.14 1.61
C ASP A 216 -22.85 8.60 2.23
N GLY A 217 -21.94 9.16 1.44
CA GLY A 217 -20.61 9.59 1.85
C GLY A 217 -19.52 8.54 1.66
N PHE A 218 -18.44 8.67 2.44
CA PHE A 218 -17.27 7.80 2.33
C PHE A 218 -17.44 6.50 3.12
N ARG A 219 -17.07 5.37 2.51
CA ARG A 219 -17.01 4.06 3.18
C ARG A 219 -15.76 3.29 2.79
N TRP A 220 -15.15 2.61 3.76
CA TRP A 220 -14.05 1.68 3.49
C TRP A 220 -14.60 0.36 2.97
N ILE A 221 -14.15 -0.05 1.80
CA ILE A 221 -14.34 -1.41 1.30
C ILE A 221 -13.19 -2.24 1.85
N GLU A 222 -13.56 -3.25 2.61
CA GLU A 222 -12.66 -4.27 3.15
C GLU A 222 -12.90 -5.55 2.32
N PHE A 223 -11.85 -6.32 2.06
CA PHE A 223 -11.92 -7.59 1.30
C PHE A 223 -13.14 -8.44 1.72
N PRO A 224 -13.91 -8.99 0.76
CA PRO A 224 -15.23 -9.51 1.06
C PRO A 224 -15.20 -10.76 1.96
N PRO A 225 -16.28 -11.01 2.72
CA PRO A 225 -16.47 -12.21 3.54
C PRO A 225 -16.47 -13.50 2.69
N GLU A 226 -16.34 -14.66 3.36
CA GLU A 226 -16.16 -16.01 2.78
C GLU A 226 -17.11 -16.38 1.64
N LYS A 227 -18.30 -15.78 1.59
CA LYS A 227 -19.33 -16.02 0.58
C LYS A 227 -19.04 -15.20 -0.69
N ARG A 228 -18.55 -15.88 -1.72
CA ARG A 228 -18.26 -15.35 -3.06
C ARG A 228 -19.35 -15.74 -4.06
N GLY A 229 -19.57 -14.95 -5.10
CA GLY A 229 -20.54 -15.24 -6.18
C GLY A 229 -21.94 -14.60 -6.01
N LYS A 230 -22.82 -14.88 -6.99
CA LYS A 230 -24.20 -14.35 -7.08
C LYS A 230 -25.01 -14.71 -5.83
N GLY A 231 -25.63 -13.71 -5.18
CA GLY A 231 -26.43 -13.89 -3.95
C GLY A 231 -25.61 -14.02 -2.65
N ALA A 232 -24.28 -14.07 -2.75
CA ALA A 232 -23.36 -14.25 -1.63
C ALA A 232 -22.47 -13.02 -1.41
N CYS A 233 -22.06 -12.35 -2.50
CA CYS A 233 -21.26 -11.14 -2.47
C CYS A 233 -22.14 -9.88 -2.59
N LYS A 234 -22.05 -8.96 -1.64
CA LYS A 234 -22.75 -7.66 -1.66
C LYS A 234 -22.28 -6.71 -2.77
N TYR A 235 -21.16 -7.01 -3.43
CA TYR A 235 -20.58 -6.23 -4.53
C TYR A 235 -20.88 -6.84 -5.92
N TYR A 236 -21.76 -7.86 -6.00
CA TYR A 236 -22.28 -8.40 -7.25
C TYR A 236 -23.17 -7.35 -7.93
N PRO A 237 -22.79 -6.82 -9.11
CA PRO A 237 -22.82 -7.57 -10.37
C PRO A 237 -21.48 -7.74 -11.11
N CYS A 238 -20.34 -7.35 -10.53
CA CYS A 238 -19.03 -7.47 -11.18
C CYS A 238 -18.49 -8.91 -11.32
N HIS A 239 -19.29 -9.94 -10.98
CA HIS A 239 -18.86 -11.34 -10.99
C HIS A 239 -19.65 -12.24 -11.96
N TYR A 240 -18.99 -13.22 -12.59
CA TYR A 240 -19.61 -14.30 -13.37
C TYR A 240 -19.42 -15.67 -12.69
N GLU A 241 -20.16 -16.70 -13.14
CA GLU A 241 -20.09 -18.05 -12.57
C GLU A 241 -18.70 -18.68 -12.80
N GLY A 242 -18.08 -19.23 -11.75
CA GLY A 242 -16.73 -19.80 -11.81
C GLY A 242 -15.57 -18.80 -11.62
N GLN A 243 -15.87 -17.52 -11.38
CA GLN A 243 -14.86 -16.48 -11.17
C GLN A 243 -14.02 -16.67 -9.89
N ASP A 244 -12.70 -16.56 -10.03
CA ASP A 244 -11.78 -16.43 -8.91
C ASP A 244 -11.83 -15.00 -8.35
N CYS A 245 -12.23 -14.87 -7.08
CA CYS A 245 -12.28 -13.57 -6.36
C CYS A 245 -11.14 -13.41 -5.33
N THR A 246 -10.06 -14.20 -5.42
CA THR A 246 -8.89 -14.14 -4.52
C THR A 246 -8.31 -12.73 -4.46
N TYR A 247 -8.37 -12.01 -5.57
CA TYR A 247 -7.97 -10.61 -5.67
C TYR A 247 -9.18 -9.71 -5.97
N CYS A 248 -10.13 -9.63 -5.03
CA CYS A 248 -11.30 -8.74 -5.14
C CYS A 248 -10.91 -7.29 -5.49
N PHE A 249 -9.73 -6.85 -5.06
CA PHE A 249 -9.03 -5.72 -5.66
C PHE A 249 -7.74 -6.22 -6.28
N CYS A 250 -7.50 -5.82 -7.53
CA CYS A 250 -6.35 -6.25 -8.30
C CYS A 250 -5.05 -5.63 -7.73
N PRO A 251 -4.08 -6.43 -7.24
CA PRO A 251 -2.80 -5.92 -6.76
C PRO A 251 -1.91 -5.37 -7.89
N LEU A 252 -2.31 -5.60 -9.15
CA LEU A 252 -1.65 -5.07 -10.34
C LEU A 252 -2.20 -3.70 -10.75
N TYR A 253 -3.19 -3.15 -10.04
CA TYR A 253 -3.79 -1.86 -10.38
C TYR A 253 -2.88 -0.67 -10.03
N PRO A 254 -2.73 0.33 -10.93
CA PRO A 254 -3.00 0.27 -12.37
C PRO A 254 -1.97 -0.60 -13.09
N CYS A 255 -2.43 -1.50 -13.98
CA CYS A 255 -1.52 -2.37 -14.73
C CYS A 255 -1.00 -1.73 -16.00
N GLU A 256 -1.74 -0.73 -16.51
CA GLU A 256 -1.42 0.04 -17.72
C GLU A 256 -1.22 -0.82 -18.98
N ASP A 257 -1.74 -2.04 -18.98
CA ASP A 257 -1.75 -2.91 -20.14
C ASP A 257 -2.95 -2.54 -21.03
N PRO A 258 -2.72 -2.04 -22.26
CA PRO A 258 -3.79 -1.55 -23.14
C PRO A 258 -4.76 -2.65 -23.61
N GLU A 259 -4.42 -3.93 -23.43
CA GLU A 259 -5.36 -5.04 -23.69
C GLU A 259 -6.32 -5.30 -22.52
N LEU A 260 -6.06 -4.70 -21.35
CA LEU A 260 -6.78 -4.96 -20.10
C LEU A 260 -7.53 -3.74 -19.56
N GLY A 261 -7.35 -2.58 -20.16
CA GLY A 261 -8.02 -1.36 -19.74
C GLY A 261 -7.50 -0.13 -20.46
N GLU A 262 -7.96 1.01 -19.99
CA GLU A 262 -7.61 2.31 -20.55
C GLU A 262 -7.60 3.37 -19.44
N TRP A 263 -6.88 4.47 -19.64
CA TRP A 263 -7.05 5.64 -18.79
C TRP A 263 -8.38 6.30 -19.10
N ILE A 264 -9.10 6.77 -18.08
CA ILE A 264 -10.33 7.54 -18.22
C ILE A 264 -10.29 8.76 -17.30
N MET A 265 -10.99 9.83 -17.68
CA MET A 265 -11.18 10.98 -16.80
C MET A 265 -12.28 10.67 -15.77
N SER A 266 -11.94 10.71 -14.48
CA SER A 266 -12.97 10.60 -13.44
C SER A 266 -13.82 11.87 -13.35
N SER A 267 -14.99 11.77 -12.75
CA SER A 267 -15.84 12.93 -12.42
C SER A 267 -15.14 13.97 -11.54
N SER A 268 -14.11 13.56 -10.80
CA SER A 268 -13.26 14.44 -9.98
C SER A 268 -12.16 15.15 -10.76
N GLY A 269 -12.10 15.00 -12.09
CA GLY A 269 -11.08 15.61 -12.94
C GLY A 269 -9.68 14.99 -12.83
N CYS A 270 -9.55 13.85 -12.15
CA CYS A 270 -8.31 13.08 -12.08
C CYS A 270 -8.36 11.87 -13.03
N PRO A 271 -7.26 11.56 -13.74
CA PRO A 271 -7.19 10.38 -14.58
C PRO A 271 -7.14 9.14 -13.69
N VAL A 272 -7.95 8.15 -14.02
CA VAL A 272 -8.00 6.85 -13.32
C VAL A 272 -7.90 5.73 -14.34
N TRP A 273 -7.24 4.65 -13.98
CA TRP A 273 -7.17 3.47 -14.85
C TRP A 273 -8.50 2.72 -14.77
N GLY A 274 -9.18 2.61 -15.91
CA GLY A 274 -10.42 1.86 -16.07
C GLY A 274 -10.12 0.45 -16.57
N CYS A 275 -10.20 -0.54 -15.68
CA CYS A 275 -10.05 -1.96 -16.03
C CYS A 275 -11.33 -2.77 -15.78
N LYS A 276 -12.50 -2.14 -15.98
CA LYS A 276 -13.82 -2.70 -15.63
C LYS A 276 -14.10 -4.05 -16.31
N ASP A 277 -13.56 -4.26 -17.51
CA ASP A 277 -13.78 -5.46 -18.32
C ASP A 277 -12.61 -6.46 -18.20
N CYS A 278 -11.61 -6.18 -17.36
CA CYS A 278 -10.46 -7.05 -17.16
C CYS A 278 -10.84 -8.31 -16.38
N THR A 279 -10.54 -9.48 -16.95
CA THR A 279 -10.77 -10.79 -16.32
C THR A 279 -9.48 -11.53 -15.97
N LEU A 280 -8.31 -10.89 -16.09
CA LEU A 280 -7.01 -11.55 -15.94
C LEU A 280 -6.89 -12.32 -14.62
N LEU A 281 -7.14 -11.65 -13.49
CA LEU A 281 -7.08 -12.27 -12.16
C LEU A 281 -8.39 -12.92 -11.71
N HIS A 282 -9.39 -12.98 -12.60
CA HIS A 282 -10.60 -13.78 -12.39
C HIS A 282 -10.40 -15.22 -12.86
N HIS A 283 -9.35 -15.48 -13.64
CA HIS A 283 -9.00 -16.83 -14.06
C HIS A 283 -8.21 -17.55 -12.94
N PRO A 284 -8.67 -18.72 -12.44
CA PRO A 284 -8.04 -19.39 -11.30
C PRO A 284 -6.54 -19.65 -11.46
N GLU A 285 -6.11 -20.06 -12.66
CA GLU A 285 -4.69 -20.35 -12.92
C GLU A 285 -3.80 -19.10 -12.85
N ALA A 286 -4.27 -17.96 -13.38
CA ALA A 286 -3.54 -16.70 -13.26
C ALA A 286 -3.49 -16.20 -11.81
N ALA A 287 -4.60 -16.32 -11.07
CA ALA A 287 -4.66 -15.95 -9.65
C ALA A 287 -3.75 -16.83 -8.78
N LYS A 288 -3.79 -18.15 -8.98
CA LYS A 288 -2.90 -19.11 -8.30
C LYS A 288 -1.43 -18.84 -8.63
N HIS A 289 -1.12 -18.55 -9.90
CA HIS A 289 0.24 -18.24 -10.31
C HIS A 289 0.75 -16.98 -9.64
N LEU A 290 -0.03 -15.90 -9.64
CA LEU A 290 0.34 -14.65 -8.97
C LEU A 290 0.50 -14.84 -7.45
N THR A 291 -0.26 -15.74 -6.83
CA THR A 291 -0.10 -16.07 -5.41
C THR A 291 1.27 -16.70 -5.13
N LYS A 292 1.75 -17.57 -6.03
CA LYS A 292 3.06 -18.24 -5.91
C LYS A 292 4.24 -17.37 -6.34
N HIS A 293 4.00 -16.51 -7.33
CA HIS A 293 4.98 -15.64 -7.97
C HIS A 293 4.46 -14.20 -7.95
N PRO A 294 4.43 -13.54 -6.79
CA PRO A 294 3.81 -12.22 -6.67
C PRO A 294 4.56 -11.12 -7.46
N GLU A 295 5.79 -11.41 -7.90
CA GLU A 295 6.60 -10.62 -8.84
C GLU A 295 6.28 -10.84 -10.33
N ALA A 296 5.44 -11.82 -10.69
CA ALA A 296 5.17 -12.20 -12.09
C ALA A 296 4.56 -11.03 -12.92
N PRO A 297 5.17 -10.60 -14.03
CA PRO A 297 4.66 -9.48 -14.83
C PRO A 297 3.31 -9.81 -15.48
N VAL A 298 2.55 -8.75 -15.83
CA VAL A 298 1.23 -8.88 -16.49
C VAL A 298 1.32 -9.75 -17.75
N ALA A 299 2.35 -9.56 -18.57
CA ALA A 299 2.57 -10.34 -19.79
C ALA A 299 2.70 -11.85 -19.54
N GLU A 300 3.29 -12.26 -18.43
CA GLU A 300 3.39 -13.68 -18.05
C GLU A 300 2.03 -14.25 -17.66
N LEU A 301 1.27 -13.50 -16.85
CA LEU A 301 -0.09 -13.89 -16.46
C LEU A 301 -1.03 -13.99 -17.67
N LYS A 302 -0.90 -13.09 -18.65
CA LYS A 302 -1.66 -13.17 -19.92
C LYS A 302 -1.37 -14.46 -20.68
N LYS A 303 -0.10 -14.90 -20.72
CA LYS A 303 0.29 -16.18 -21.35
C LYS A 303 -0.35 -17.38 -20.63
N ILE A 304 -0.31 -17.38 -19.29
CA ILE A 304 -0.93 -18.45 -18.47
C ILE A 304 -2.44 -18.52 -18.69
N ARG A 305 -3.10 -17.37 -18.81
CA ARG A 305 -4.52 -17.31 -19.17
C ARG A 305 -4.76 -17.90 -20.57
N ALA A 306 -3.96 -17.52 -21.56
CA ALA A 306 -4.13 -17.96 -22.94
C ALA A 306 -3.92 -19.48 -23.13
N SER A 307 -2.91 -20.06 -22.45
CA SER A 307 -2.60 -21.49 -22.56
C SER A 307 -3.66 -22.42 -21.97
N ASN A 308 -4.57 -21.90 -21.13
CA ASN A 308 -5.63 -22.68 -20.49
C ASN A 308 -7.03 -22.38 -21.05
N GLY A 309 -7.16 -21.41 -21.96
CA GLY A 309 -8.43 -21.06 -22.64
C GLY A 309 -8.75 -21.90 -23.87
N THR A 310 -8.07 -23.04 -24.06
CA THR A 310 -8.22 -23.95 -25.22
C THR A 310 -8.88 -25.29 -24.85
N GLN A 311 -9.72 -25.32 -23.81
CA GLN A 311 -10.59 -26.45 -23.49
C GLN A 311 -12.06 -26.11 -23.72
#